data_AF-A0A2A8HXQ5-F1
#
_entry.id   AF-A0A2A8HXQ5-F1
#
_cell.length_a   1.000
_cell.length_b   1.000
_cell.length_c   1.000
_cell.angle_alpha   90.00
_cell.angle_beta   90.00
_cell.angle_gamma   90.00
#
_symmetry.space_group_name_H-M   'P 1'
#
loop_
_entity.id
_entity.type
_entity.pdbx_description
1 polymer ?
#
loop_
_entity_poly.entity_id
_entity_poly.type
_entity_poly.pdbx_seq_one_letter_code
_entity_poly.pdbx_strand_id
1 'polypeptide(L)'
;MDHTPIRNKTTARHKAEERVLTITAFFLVIGILAQKLSVPLGAGTPLEITILLEYLLIFLLLATNRAHIDLTVLFLLLLFCAGAVTLSLVTAHSLTSLLLVLVLYMPLAVRTEVSRPTYFRLLGVFQMLAAFSSCMILADWAFQFAGLPMPNMEHLLPEQLKFVHYNYIQPLEWGSKWYKPNGFFYLEVSYLAQIIATGIVIEICFFRRFAYLALLAVAQILTFSGTGFLLLAACIPVVLPHLKPKIIAAAVVLAPIAVITAASMGVFDNVAKRSEDFARDGSSANQRFVAQYDFAIKNLSHQSVALTGIGAGQMPEGPNIVWTPATKVANEYGILVGGVFFASLLAAIFRGSTPFAVGYALAVQFLFLNGGFLVPVNIFLFIMLTTLVKIGRPSSTWSTGPPQGDPVTAPQPHSPQPFESLSDPDQERQTLSRRFRERAARA
;
A
#
# COMPACT_ATOMS: atom_id res chain seq x y z
N MET A 1 6.34 -49.84 -14.94
CA MET A 1 7.07 -48.59 -14.70
C MET A 1 6.43 -47.52 -15.55
N ASP A 2 5.44 -46.83 -14.98
CA ASP A 2 4.70 -45.76 -15.65
C ASP A 2 5.46 -44.44 -15.47
N HIS A 3 6.19 -44.02 -16.52
CA HIS A 3 6.74 -42.68 -16.60
C HIS A 3 5.62 -41.69 -16.93
N THR A 4 4.77 -41.36 -15.95
CA THR A 4 3.78 -40.30 -16.11
C THR A 4 4.50 -38.94 -16.21
N PRO A 5 4.09 -38.05 -17.13
CA PRO A 5 4.90 -36.91 -17.56
C PRO A 5 4.85 -35.77 -16.54
N ILE A 6 5.94 -35.59 -15.78
CA ILE A 6 6.16 -34.47 -14.85
C ILE A 6 6.06 -33.10 -15.56
N ARG A 7 6.29 -33.04 -16.88
CA ARG A 7 6.34 -31.81 -17.69
C ARG A 7 5.01 -31.03 -17.75
N ASN A 8 3.85 -31.67 -17.53
CA ASN A 8 2.55 -31.02 -17.74
C ASN A 8 2.09 -30.15 -16.55
N LYS A 9 2.48 -30.47 -15.32
CA LYS A 9 2.00 -29.76 -14.11
C LYS A 9 2.56 -28.33 -14.00
N THR A 10 3.82 -28.13 -14.36
CA THR A 10 4.49 -26.82 -14.30
C THR A 10 3.82 -25.78 -15.21
N THR A 11 3.41 -26.21 -16.41
CA THR A 11 2.78 -25.34 -17.41
C THR A 11 1.39 -24.88 -16.95
N ALA A 12 0.59 -25.77 -16.34
CA ALA A 12 -0.73 -25.42 -15.84
C ALA A 12 -0.67 -24.42 -14.68
N ARG A 13 0.29 -24.59 -13.75
CA ARG A 13 0.53 -23.65 -12.65
C ARG A 13 0.95 -22.28 -13.17
N HIS A 14 1.90 -22.23 -14.12
CA HIS A 14 2.33 -20.95 -14.69
C HIS A 14 1.17 -20.19 -15.34
N LYS A 15 0.35 -20.87 -16.16
CA LYS A 15 -0.84 -20.27 -16.77
C LYS A 15 -1.86 -19.75 -15.74
N ALA A 16 -2.00 -20.46 -14.62
CA ALA A 16 -2.87 -20.02 -13.53
C ALA A 16 -2.35 -18.76 -12.83
N GLU A 17 -1.07 -18.73 -12.49
CA GLU A 17 -0.44 -17.56 -11.87
C GLU A 17 -0.47 -16.34 -12.79
N GLU A 18 -0.29 -16.55 -14.10
CA GLU A 18 -0.38 -15.49 -15.12
C GLU A 18 -1.79 -14.89 -15.20
N ARG A 19 -2.83 -15.72 -15.08
CA ARG A 19 -4.23 -15.22 -15.00
C ARG A 19 -4.46 -14.40 -13.74
N VAL A 20 -4.01 -14.88 -12.57
CA VAL A 20 -4.12 -14.12 -11.31
C VAL A 20 -3.41 -12.77 -11.44
N LEU A 21 -2.18 -12.77 -11.94
CA LEU A 21 -1.43 -11.54 -12.19
C LEU A 21 -2.18 -10.58 -13.13
N THR A 22 -2.69 -11.08 -14.25
CA THR A 22 -3.38 -10.25 -15.25
C THR A 22 -4.63 -9.61 -14.67
N ILE A 23 -5.45 -10.38 -13.97
CA ILE A 23 -6.69 -9.89 -13.34
C ILE A 23 -6.33 -8.88 -12.24
N THR A 24 -5.44 -9.22 -11.30
CA THR A 24 -5.06 -8.28 -10.24
C THR A 24 -4.41 -7.01 -10.80
N ALA A 25 -3.54 -7.12 -11.80
CA ALA A 25 -2.93 -5.97 -12.46
C ALA A 25 -3.98 -5.07 -13.12
N PHE A 26 -4.95 -5.65 -13.81
CA PHE A 26 -6.07 -4.91 -14.40
C PHE A 26 -6.84 -4.12 -13.33
N PHE A 27 -7.25 -4.78 -12.24
CA PHE A 27 -7.97 -4.11 -11.16
C PHE A 27 -7.12 -3.04 -10.47
N LEU A 28 -5.81 -3.25 -10.29
CA LEU A 28 -4.89 -2.25 -9.75
C LEU A 28 -4.84 -0.99 -10.62
N VAL A 29 -4.70 -1.17 -11.94
CA VAL A 29 -4.67 -0.07 -12.91
C VAL A 29 -5.99 0.69 -12.88
N ILE A 30 -7.12 -0.01 -13.02
CA ILE A 30 -8.44 0.62 -13.05
C ILE A 30 -8.75 1.29 -11.71
N GLY A 31 -8.44 0.66 -10.58
CA GLY A 31 -8.66 1.25 -9.26
C GLY A 31 -7.88 2.55 -9.03
N ILE A 32 -6.67 2.68 -9.59
CA ILE A 32 -5.90 3.93 -9.55
C ILE A 32 -6.47 4.99 -10.50
N LEU A 33 -6.91 4.61 -11.70
CA LEU A 33 -7.48 5.56 -12.66
C LEU A 33 -8.90 6.01 -12.30
N ALA A 34 -9.62 5.21 -11.51
CA ALA A 34 -11.02 5.42 -11.19
C ALA A 34 -11.25 6.10 -9.82
N GLN A 35 -10.21 6.64 -9.18
CA GLN A 35 -10.32 7.16 -7.80
C GLN A 35 -11.34 8.31 -7.64
N LYS A 36 -11.58 9.13 -8.68
CA LYS A 36 -12.60 10.20 -8.61
C LYS A 36 -14.04 9.71 -8.81
N LEU A 37 -14.22 8.45 -9.22
CA LEU A 37 -15.53 7.90 -9.54
C LEU A 37 -16.22 7.32 -8.32
N SER A 38 -17.49 7.69 -8.17
CA SER A 38 -18.36 7.17 -7.13
C SER A 38 -19.70 6.73 -7.71
N VAL A 39 -20.39 5.84 -6.98
CA VAL A 39 -21.76 5.43 -7.26
C VAL A 39 -22.67 6.07 -6.21
N PRO A 40 -23.71 6.83 -6.61
CA PRO A 40 -24.64 7.41 -5.66
C PRO A 40 -25.53 6.31 -5.07
N LEU A 41 -25.42 6.06 -3.75
CA LEU A 41 -26.26 5.07 -3.04
C LEU A 41 -27.55 5.67 -2.44
N GLY A 42 -27.86 6.93 -2.77
CA GLY A 42 -28.96 7.70 -2.19
C GLY A 42 -28.51 8.61 -1.04
N ALA A 43 -29.39 9.53 -0.63
CA ALA A 43 -29.22 10.46 0.51
C ALA A 43 -27.90 11.25 0.59
N GLY A 44 -27.15 11.38 -0.51
CA GLY A 44 -25.90 12.14 -0.54
C GLY A 44 -24.65 11.36 -0.11
N THR A 45 -24.71 10.03 0.04
CA THR A 45 -23.53 9.21 0.39
C THR A 45 -22.97 8.53 -0.87
N PRO A 46 -21.91 9.08 -1.50
CA PRO A 46 -21.26 8.43 -2.62
C PRO A 46 -20.43 7.23 -2.13
N LEU A 47 -20.57 6.08 -2.79
CA LEU A 47 -19.69 4.93 -2.61
C LEU A 47 -18.57 4.99 -3.65
N GLU A 48 -17.32 5.04 -3.21
CA GLU A 48 -16.19 5.03 -4.13
C GLU A 48 -16.16 3.72 -4.95
N ILE A 49 -15.91 3.82 -6.26
CA ILE A 49 -15.94 2.65 -7.16
C ILE A 49 -14.88 1.60 -6.82
N THR A 50 -13.81 2.00 -6.13
CA THR A 50 -12.71 1.12 -5.71
C THR A 50 -13.19 -0.02 -4.81
N ILE A 51 -14.20 0.19 -3.96
CA ILE A 51 -14.84 -0.89 -3.18
C ILE A 51 -15.45 -1.94 -4.11
N LEU A 52 -16.24 -1.49 -5.10
CA LEU A 52 -16.93 -2.40 -6.01
C LEU A 52 -15.94 -3.21 -6.83
N LEU A 53 -14.87 -2.56 -7.30
CA LEU A 53 -13.77 -3.19 -8.01
C LEU A 53 -13.05 -4.24 -7.15
N GLU A 54 -12.78 -3.92 -5.89
CA GLU A 54 -12.14 -4.83 -4.95
C GLU A 54 -12.98 -6.08 -4.69
N TYR A 55 -14.27 -5.92 -4.39
CA TYR A 55 -15.16 -7.05 -4.15
C TYR A 55 -15.38 -7.90 -5.39
N LEU A 56 -15.46 -7.28 -6.58
CA LEU A 56 -15.53 -8.01 -7.84
C LEU A 56 -14.26 -8.84 -8.08
N LEU A 57 -13.07 -8.27 -7.82
CA LEU A 57 -11.80 -9.00 -7.89
C LEU A 57 -11.79 -10.20 -6.94
N ILE A 58 -12.17 -9.99 -5.67
CA ILE A 58 -12.23 -11.05 -4.66
C ILE A 58 -13.19 -12.15 -5.09
N PHE A 59 -14.38 -11.79 -5.57
CA PHE A 59 -15.35 -12.74 -6.08
C PHE A 59 -14.78 -13.57 -7.24
N LEU A 60 -14.14 -12.93 -8.23
CA LEU A 60 -13.52 -13.63 -9.36
C LEU A 60 -12.41 -14.59 -8.91
N LEU A 61 -11.58 -14.19 -7.95
CA LEU A 61 -10.51 -15.04 -7.41
C LEU A 61 -11.07 -16.22 -6.59
N LEU A 62 -12.11 -16.02 -5.79
CA LEU A 62 -12.78 -17.09 -5.04
C LEU A 62 -13.53 -18.05 -5.97
N ALA A 63 -14.30 -17.54 -6.94
CA ALA A 63 -15.04 -18.34 -7.91
C ALA A 63 -14.13 -19.20 -8.80
N THR A 64 -12.88 -18.76 -9.02
CA THR A 64 -11.87 -19.53 -9.76
C THR A 64 -10.98 -20.39 -8.87
N ASN A 65 -11.28 -20.50 -7.58
CA ASN A 65 -10.50 -21.22 -6.56
C ASN A 65 -9.02 -20.81 -6.54
N ARG A 66 -8.77 -19.49 -6.67
CA ARG A 66 -7.45 -18.85 -6.65
C ARG A 66 -7.18 -18.04 -5.40
N ALA A 67 -8.20 -17.79 -4.60
CA ALA A 67 -8.06 -17.18 -3.29
C ALA A 67 -8.62 -18.09 -2.20
N HIS A 68 -8.11 -17.92 -0.98
CA HIS A 68 -8.55 -18.58 0.23
C HIS A 68 -8.68 -17.57 1.36
N ILE A 69 -9.46 -17.94 2.37
CA ILE A 69 -9.69 -17.13 3.56
C ILE A 69 -8.57 -17.43 4.57
N ASP A 70 -7.87 -16.39 5.00
CA ASP A 70 -6.95 -16.43 6.13
C ASP A 70 -7.76 -16.40 7.43
N LEU A 71 -8.00 -17.59 7.99
CA LEU A 71 -8.79 -17.76 9.21
C LEU A 71 -8.24 -16.97 10.41
N THR A 72 -6.93 -16.69 10.45
CA THR A 72 -6.36 -15.89 11.55
C THR A 72 -6.80 -14.44 11.44
N VAL A 73 -6.66 -13.85 10.24
CA VAL A 73 -7.07 -12.46 10.01
C VAL A 73 -8.59 -12.34 10.14
N LEU A 74 -9.35 -13.30 9.59
CA LEU A 74 -10.80 -13.34 9.74
C LEU A 74 -11.21 -13.39 11.22
N PHE A 75 -10.60 -14.26 12.02
CA PHE A 75 -10.90 -14.35 13.45
C PHE A 75 -10.64 -13.03 14.18
N LEU A 76 -9.50 -12.38 13.91
CA LEU A 76 -9.17 -11.08 14.52
C LEU A 76 -10.14 -9.99 14.09
N LEU A 77 -10.55 -9.97 12.82
CA LEU A 77 -11.58 -9.05 12.33
C LEU A 77 -12.91 -9.32 13.03
N LEU A 78 -13.38 -10.57 13.07
CA LEU A 78 -14.63 -10.93 13.76
C LEU A 78 -14.59 -10.58 15.25
N LEU A 79 -13.44 -10.73 15.91
CA LEU A 79 -13.24 -10.32 17.30
C LEU A 79 -13.34 -8.80 17.45
N PHE A 80 -12.72 -8.03 16.55
CA PHE A 80 -12.90 -6.59 16.49
C PHE A 80 -14.38 -6.20 16.28
N CYS A 81 -15.07 -6.88 15.36
CA CYS A 81 -16.48 -6.63 15.05
C CYS A 81 -17.38 -6.91 16.27
N ALA A 82 -17.17 -8.03 16.95
CA ALA A 82 -17.89 -8.38 18.17
C ALA A 82 -17.64 -7.34 19.28
N GLY A 83 -16.40 -6.88 19.43
CA GLY A 83 -16.05 -5.80 20.35
C GLY A 83 -16.75 -4.49 20.00
N ALA A 84 -16.72 -4.08 18.73
CA ALA A 84 -17.36 -2.86 18.25
C ALA A 84 -18.89 -2.89 18.42
N VAL A 85 -19.54 -4.02 18.11
CA VAL A 85 -20.97 -4.21 18.36
C VAL A 85 -21.27 -4.16 19.86
N THR A 86 -20.49 -4.84 20.69
CA THR A 86 -20.69 -4.80 22.15
C THR A 86 -20.58 -3.37 22.69
N LEU A 87 -19.59 -2.60 22.24
CA LEU A 87 -19.41 -1.19 22.65
C LEU A 87 -20.54 -0.29 22.15
N SER A 88 -21.12 -0.59 20.98
CA SER A 88 -22.28 0.15 20.45
C SER A 88 -23.55 0.01 21.31
N LEU A 89 -23.64 -1.02 22.16
CA LEU A 89 -24.75 -1.17 23.12
C LEU A 89 -24.69 -0.14 24.27
N VAL A 90 -23.53 0.45 24.53
CA VAL A 90 -23.28 1.37 25.65
C VAL A 90 -22.83 2.76 25.21
N THR A 91 -22.60 2.97 23.91
CA THR A 91 -22.17 4.25 23.32
C THR A 91 -23.06 4.66 22.15
N ALA A 92 -23.12 5.97 21.87
CA ALA A 92 -23.78 6.46 20.67
C ALA A 92 -23.08 5.91 19.43
N HIS A 93 -23.83 5.42 18.44
CA HIS A 93 -23.22 4.77 17.28
C HIS A 93 -23.98 5.03 15.98
N SER A 94 -23.23 5.02 14.90
CA SER A 94 -23.73 5.00 13.53
C SER A 94 -23.61 3.58 12.97
N LEU A 95 -24.75 2.90 12.80
CA LEU A 95 -24.80 1.55 12.21
C LEU A 95 -24.19 1.55 10.80
N THR A 96 -24.42 2.60 10.02
CA THR A 96 -23.86 2.74 8.65
C THR A 96 -22.34 2.82 8.69
N SER A 97 -21.75 3.56 9.64
CA SER A 97 -20.30 3.62 9.83
C SER A 97 -19.74 2.26 10.21
N LEU A 98 -20.39 1.54 11.12
CA LEU A 98 -19.95 0.19 11.51
C LEU A 98 -20.01 -0.79 10.34
N LEU A 99 -21.11 -0.80 9.59
CA LEU A 99 -21.26 -1.63 8.38
C LEU A 99 -20.20 -1.28 7.33
N LEU A 100 -19.90 0.01 7.13
CA LEU A 100 -18.87 0.44 6.20
C LEU A 100 -17.48 -0.06 6.62
N VAL A 101 -17.15 -0.04 7.91
CA VAL A 101 -15.91 -0.64 8.43
C VAL A 101 -15.87 -2.14 8.11
N LEU A 102 -16.95 -2.88 8.32
CA LEU A 102 -16.99 -4.30 7.96
C LEU A 102 -16.70 -4.50 6.47
N VAL A 103 -17.37 -3.72 5.60
CA VAL A 103 -17.19 -3.79 4.15
C VAL A 103 -15.75 -3.45 3.74
N LEU A 104 -15.16 -2.41 4.33
CA LEU A 104 -13.81 -1.99 3.95
C LEU A 104 -12.72 -2.98 4.39
N TYR A 105 -12.87 -3.60 5.56
CA TYR A 105 -11.79 -4.37 6.17
C TYR A 105 -11.94 -5.90 6.03
N MET A 106 -13.13 -6.42 5.73
CA MET A 106 -13.32 -7.85 5.44
C MET A 106 -12.42 -8.39 4.30
N PRO A 107 -12.17 -7.64 3.22
CA PRO A 107 -11.20 -8.00 2.19
C PRO A 107 -9.79 -8.36 2.71
N LEU A 108 -9.36 -7.86 3.87
CA LEU A 108 -8.07 -8.22 4.48
C LEU A 108 -7.94 -9.72 4.80
N ALA A 109 -9.07 -10.41 5.02
CA ALA A 109 -9.08 -11.83 5.30
C ALA A 109 -8.89 -12.70 4.04
N VAL A 110 -8.94 -12.14 2.83
CA VAL A 110 -8.79 -12.90 1.59
C VAL A 110 -7.35 -12.80 1.08
N ARG A 111 -6.77 -13.92 0.70
CA ARG A 111 -5.43 -13.97 0.09
C ARG A 111 -5.34 -14.95 -1.06
N THR A 112 -4.45 -14.67 -2.00
CA THR A 112 -4.01 -15.53 -3.08
C THR A 112 -2.50 -15.69 -2.98
N GLU A 113 -2.03 -16.92 -3.19
CA GLU A 113 -0.60 -17.25 -3.14
C GLU A 113 -0.05 -17.36 -4.56
N VAL A 114 0.99 -16.58 -4.85
CA VAL A 114 1.68 -16.56 -6.15
C VAL A 114 3.17 -16.83 -5.97
N SER A 115 3.86 -17.23 -7.03
CA SER A 115 5.32 -17.32 -6.96
C SER A 115 5.97 -15.95 -6.79
N ARG A 116 7.18 -15.93 -6.22
CA ARG A 116 7.97 -14.69 -6.05
C ARG A 116 8.15 -13.93 -7.39
N PRO A 117 8.52 -14.56 -8.52
CA PRO A 117 8.60 -13.86 -9.79
C PRO A 117 7.28 -13.18 -10.19
N THR A 118 6.14 -13.86 -10.01
CA THR A 118 4.81 -13.32 -10.31
C THR A 118 4.49 -12.10 -9.45
N TYR A 119 4.78 -12.15 -8.15
CA TYR A 119 4.62 -10.99 -7.26
C TYR A 119 5.51 -9.80 -7.68
N PHE A 120 6.76 -10.06 -8.07
CA PHE A 120 7.65 -8.99 -8.57
C PHE A 120 7.18 -8.41 -9.91
N ARG A 121 6.50 -9.19 -10.76
CA ARG A 121 5.82 -8.66 -11.95
C ARG A 121 4.66 -7.73 -11.57
N LEU A 122 3.89 -8.05 -10.53
CA LEU A 122 2.85 -7.16 -10.00
C LEU A 122 3.45 -5.84 -9.48
N LEU A 123 4.56 -5.90 -8.73
CA LEU A 123 5.30 -4.69 -8.35
C LEU A 123 5.83 -3.93 -9.58
N GLY A 124 6.21 -4.63 -10.64
CA GLY A 124 6.58 -4.03 -11.92
C GLY A 124 5.43 -3.26 -12.58
N VAL A 125 4.19 -3.77 -12.51
CA VAL A 125 2.99 -3.06 -12.94
C VAL A 125 2.77 -1.81 -12.09
N PHE A 126 2.89 -1.92 -10.77
CA PHE A 126 2.80 -0.75 -9.89
C PHE A 126 3.86 0.32 -10.23
N GLN A 127 5.11 -0.09 -10.51
CA GLN A 127 6.16 0.82 -10.94
C GLN A 127 5.85 1.52 -12.27
N MET A 128 5.26 0.79 -13.22
CA MET A 128 4.79 1.37 -14.48
C MET A 128 3.73 2.45 -14.22
N LEU A 129 2.81 2.20 -13.29
CA LEU A 129 1.80 3.18 -12.88
C LEU A 129 2.43 4.39 -12.21
N ALA A 130 3.38 4.21 -11.28
CA ALA A 130 4.09 5.33 -10.65
C ALA A 130 4.87 6.17 -11.68
N ALA A 131 5.50 5.54 -12.67
CA ALA A 131 6.16 6.22 -13.77
C ALA A 131 5.17 6.95 -14.70
N PHE A 132 4.04 6.32 -15.02
CA PHE A 132 2.96 6.96 -15.78
C PHE A 132 2.44 8.21 -15.07
N SER A 133 2.16 8.12 -13.77
CA SER A 133 1.73 9.25 -12.95
C SER A 133 2.78 10.34 -12.84
N SER A 134 4.06 9.96 -12.86
CA SER A 134 5.18 10.92 -12.95
C SER A 134 5.19 11.65 -14.30
N CYS A 135 4.93 10.97 -15.40
CA CYS A 135 4.77 11.60 -16.71
C CYS A 135 3.54 12.53 -16.74
N MET A 136 2.44 12.17 -16.09
CA MET A 136 1.25 13.04 -15.98
C MET A 136 1.55 14.33 -15.22
N ILE A 137 2.37 14.31 -14.18
CA ILE A 137 2.84 15.53 -13.50
C ILE A 137 3.62 16.43 -14.45
N LEU A 138 4.52 15.85 -15.24
CA LEU A 138 5.30 16.62 -16.22
C LEU A 138 4.37 17.23 -17.28
N ALA A 139 3.36 16.49 -17.71
CA ALA A 139 2.34 16.98 -18.64
C ALA A 139 1.52 18.14 -18.01
N ASP A 140 1.03 17.99 -16.78
CA ASP A 140 0.29 19.04 -16.07
C ASP A 140 1.10 20.34 -16.00
N TRP A 141 2.40 20.25 -15.71
CA TRP A 141 3.29 21.42 -15.73
C TRP A 141 3.50 21.98 -17.14
N ALA A 142 3.68 21.13 -18.15
CA ALA A 142 3.84 21.58 -19.53
C ALA A 142 2.60 22.34 -20.03
N PHE A 143 1.39 21.87 -19.71
CA PHE A 143 0.14 22.56 -20.03
C PHE A 143 0.09 23.94 -19.36
N GLN A 144 0.35 23.99 -18.05
CA GLN A 144 0.34 25.25 -17.32
C GLN A 144 1.38 26.23 -17.86
N PHE A 145 2.62 25.79 -18.13
CA PHE A 145 3.66 26.66 -18.70
C PHE A 145 3.33 27.14 -20.13
N ALA A 146 2.56 26.37 -20.89
CA ALA A 146 2.02 26.80 -22.18
C ALA A 146 0.84 27.79 -22.05
N GLY A 147 0.44 28.17 -20.83
CA GLY A 147 -0.72 29.03 -20.57
C GLY A 147 -2.06 28.31 -20.71
N LEU A 148 -2.06 26.98 -20.79
CA LEU A 148 -3.26 26.15 -20.86
C LEU A 148 -3.72 25.75 -19.44
N PRO A 149 -5.04 25.53 -19.23
CA PRO A 149 -5.52 25.00 -17.96
C PRO A 149 -4.96 23.59 -17.72
N MET A 150 -4.68 23.28 -16.46
CA MET A 150 -4.28 21.94 -16.05
C MET A 150 -5.38 20.93 -16.41
N PRO A 151 -5.08 19.84 -17.14
CA PRO A 151 -6.07 18.82 -17.46
C PRO A 151 -6.73 18.27 -16.19
N ASN A 152 -8.06 18.19 -16.18
CA ASN A 152 -8.79 17.61 -15.05
C ASN A 152 -10.04 16.86 -15.49
N MET A 153 -10.17 15.63 -15.01
CA MET A 153 -11.29 14.75 -15.29
C MET A 153 -12.63 15.27 -14.72
N GLU A 154 -12.61 16.16 -13.72
CA GLU A 154 -13.84 16.70 -13.11
C GLU A 154 -14.76 17.43 -14.09
N HIS A 155 -14.20 18.05 -15.13
CA HIS A 155 -14.98 18.72 -16.16
C HIS A 155 -15.71 17.75 -17.10
N LEU A 156 -15.28 16.48 -17.10
CA LEU A 156 -15.85 15.41 -17.92
C LEU A 156 -16.85 14.55 -17.14
N LEU A 157 -16.80 14.57 -15.80
CA LEU A 157 -17.63 13.74 -14.94
C LEU A 157 -18.93 14.45 -14.53
N PRO A 158 -20.09 13.79 -14.67
CA PRO A 158 -21.33 14.26 -14.03
C PRO A 158 -21.13 14.39 -12.51
N GLU A 159 -21.71 15.43 -11.90
CA GLU A 159 -21.59 15.69 -10.45
C GLU A 159 -22.00 14.49 -9.59
N GLN A 160 -22.97 13.69 -10.05
CA GLN A 160 -23.47 12.51 -9.33
C GLN A 160 -22.47 11.35 -9.28
N LEU A 161 -21.48 11.34 -10.18
CA LEU A 161 -20.43 10.33 -10.25
C LEU A 161 -19.13 10.80 -9.61
N LYS A 162 -19.06 12.04 -9.12
CA LYS A 162 -17.87 12.54 -8.43
C LYS A 162 -17.83 12.03 -7.00
N PHE A 163 -16.65 11.67 -6.53
CA PHE A 163 -16.47 11.49 -5.09
C PHE A 163 -16.48 12.87 -4.41
N VAL A 164 -17.20 13.02 -3.30
CA VAL A 164 -17.39 14.35 -2.68
C VAL A 164 -16.41 14.56 -1.52
N HIS A 165 -16.27 15.80 -1.06
CA HIS A 165 -15.41 16.21 0.05
C HIS A 165 -13.89 16.11 -0.18
N TYR A 166 -13.44 16.14 -1.43
CA TYR A 166 -12.02 16.23 -1.78
C TYR A 166 -11.69 17.51 -2.53
N ASN A 167 -10.47 18.02 -2.31
CA ASN A 167 -9.96 19.15 -3.05
C ASN A 167 -9.11 18.67 -4.23
N TYR A 168 -9.77 18.56 -5.38
CA TYR A 168 -9.20 18.08 -6.63
C TYR A 168 -8.21 19.05 -7.27
N ILE A 169 -8.46 20.36 -7.15
CA ILE A 169 -7.62 21.41 -7.75
C ILE A 169 -7.06 22.27 -6.62
N GLN A 170 -5.78 22.08 -6.34
CA GLN A 170 -5.09 22.78 -5.26
C GLN A 170 -4.17 23.84 -5.86
N PRO A 171 -4.41 25.14 -5.63
CA PRO A 171 -3.46 26.16 -6.04
C PRO A 171 -2.15 26.00 -5.26
N LEU A 172 -1.04 26.45 -5.84
CA LEU A 172 0.28 26.38 -5.19
C LEU A 172 0.30 27.18 -3.88
N GLU A 173 -0.30 28.38 -3.96
CA GLU A 173 -0.56 29.34 -2.89
C GLU A 173 -1.90 30.03 -3.16
N TRP A 174 -2.50 30.66 -2.14
CA TRP A 174 -3.76 31.37 -2.32
C TRP A 174 -3.61 32.50 -3.35
N GLY A 175 -4.48 32.54 -4.35
CA GLY A 175 -4.40 33.51 -5.45
C GLY A 175 -3.34 33.21 -6.51
N SER A 176 -2.62 32.08 -6.42
CA SER A 176 -1.67 31.69 -7.45
C SER A 176 -2.34 31.40 -8.78
N LYS A 177 -1.69 31.78 -9.88
CA LYS A 177 -2.06 31.32 -11.23
C LYS A 177 -1.69 29.86 -11.48
N TRP A 178 -0.89 29.26 -10.60
CA TRP A 178 -0.37 27.90 -10.74
C TRP A 178 -1.08 26.94 -9.80
N TYR A 179 -1.38 25.76 -10.32
CA TYR A 179 -2.00 24.65 -9.60
C TYR A 179 -1.02 23.50 -9.44
N LYS A 180 -1.13 22.81 -8.31
CA LYS A 180 -0.38 21.60 -8.05
C LYS A 180 -0.91 20.47 -8.95
N PRO A 181 -0.02 19.70 -9.59
CA PRO A 181 -0.41 18.63 -10.49
C PRO A 181 -1.09 17.50 -9.72
N ASN A 182 -2.29 17.10 -10.15
CA ASN A 182 -3.03 15.97 -9.60
C ASN A 182 -3.02 14.76 -10.54
N GLY A 183 -2.31 14.82 -11.67
CA GLY A 183 -2.17 13.70 -12.60
C GLY A 183 -3.49 13.28 -13.24
N PHE A 184 -4.42 14.23 -13.44
CA PHE A 184 -5.75 14.06 -14.07
C PHE A 184 -6.78 13.23 -13.29
N PHE A 185 -6.40 12.04 -12.79
CA PHE A 185 -7.30 11.03 -12.23
C PHE A 185 -7.18 10.82 -10.71
N TYR A 186 -6.17 11.38 -10.02
CA TYR A 186 -6.07 11.24 -8.57
C TYR A 186 -7.04 12.15 -7.81
N LEU A 187 -7.56 11.67 -6.69
CA LEU A 187 -8.45 12.45 -5.80
C LEU A 187 -7.78 13.73 -5.29
N GLU A 188 -6.53 13.63 -4.84
CA GLU A 188 -5.72 14.76 -4.41
C GLU A 188 -4.26 14.58 -4.81
N VAL A 189 -3.52 15.68 -4.80
CA VAL A 189 -2.07 15.71 -5.01
C VAL A 189 -1.32 14.86 -3.96
N SER A 190 -1.87 14.74 -2.75
CA SER A 190 -1.30 13.92 -1.67
C SER A 190 -1.28 12.42 -2.01
N TYR A 191 -2.32 11.91 -2.67
CA TYR A 191 -2.41 10.51 -3.12
C TYR A 191 -1.38 10.22 -4.20
N LEU A 192 -1.30 11.10 -5.21
CA LEU A 192 -0.30 11.03 -6.27
C LEU A 192 1.12 11.02 -5.71
N ALA A 193 1.43 11.94 -4.79
CA ALA A 193 2.73 12.01 -4.13
C ALA A 193 3.05 10.75 -3.31
N GLN A 194 2.07 10.15 -2.64
CA GLN A 194 2.28 8.90 -1.90
C GLN A 194 2.49 7.68 -2.82
N ILE A 195 1.83 7.62 -3.98
CA ILE A 195 2.07 6.59 -4.99
C ILE A 195 3.50 6.67 -5.50
N ILE A 196 3.97 7.88 -5.84
CA ILE A 196 5.34 8.10 -6.33
C ILE A 196 6.36 7.78 -5.24
N ALA A 197 6.14 8.23 -4.00
CA ALA A 197 6.99 7.91 -2.87
C ALA A 197 7.07 6.39 -2.60
N THR A 198 5.95 5.68 -2.63
CA THR A 198 5.93 4.21 -2.54
C THR A 198 6.67 3.57 -3.72
N GLY A 199 6.51 4.11 -4.93
CA GLY A 199 7.28 3.73 -6.11
C GLY A 199 8.78 3.88 -5.89
N ILE A 200 9.25 5.00 -5.34
CA ILE A 200 10.65 5.25 -5.00
C ILE A 200 11.17 4.20 -4.01
N VAL A 201 10.43 3.92 -2.93
CA VAL A 201 10.82 2.90 -1.92
C VAL A 201 10.96 1.53 -2.58
N ILE A 202 9.98 1.11 -3.39
CA ILE A 202 10.03 -0.17 -4.11
C ILE A 202 11.19 -0.19 -5.11
N GLU A 203 11.44 0.91 -5.81
CA GLU A 203 12.48 1.00 -6.83
C GLU A 203 13.85 0.84 -6.19
N ILE A 204 14.12 1.51 -5.06
CA ILE A 204 15.39 1.39 -4.35
C ILE A 204 15.60 -0.02 -3.78
N CYS A 205 14.55 -0.60 -3.18
CA CYS A 205 14.65 -1.89 -2.50
C CYS A 205 14.76 -3.07 -3.48
N PHE A 206 14.12 -3.02 -4.65
CA PHE A 206 13.96 -4.20 -5.52
C PHE A 206 14.53 -4.07 -6.94
N PHE A 207 14.33 -2.93 -7.62
CA PHE A 207 14.60 -2.83 -9.07
C PHE A 207 15.88 -2.05 -9.42
N ARG A 208 16.16 -0.99 -8.67
CA ARG A 208 17.38 -0.15 -8.73
C ARG A 208 17.68 0.42 -10.12
N ARG A 209 16.67 0.74 -10.92
CA ARG A 209 16.83 1.36 -12.24
C ARG A 209 16.98 2.87 -12.06
N PHE A 210 18.20 3.37 -12.22
CA PHE A 210 18.52 4.77 -11.93
C PHE A 210 17.67 5.78 -12.72
N ALA A 211 17.40 5.51 -14.00
CA ALA A 211 16.57 6.38 -14.83
C ALA A 211 15.11 6.49 -14.30
N TYR A 212 14.53 5.36 -13.85
CA TYR A 212 13.21 5.37 -13.21
C TYR A 212 13.24 6.15 -11.90
N LEU A 213 14.25 5.91 -11.07
CA LEU A 213 14.40 6.62 -9.80
C LEU A 213 14.53 8.14 -10.00
N ALA A 214 15.30 8.57 -11.01
CA ALA A 214 15.42 9.99 -11.37
C ALA A 214 14.08 10.58 -11.82
N LEU A 215 13.32 9.89 -12.68
CA LEU A 215 11.98 10.30 -13.10
C LEU A 215 11.05 10.46 -11.88
N LEU A 216 10.97 9.43 -11.03
CA LEU A 216 10.11 9.45 -9.84
C LEU A 216 10.54 10.57 -8.86
N ALA A 217 11.84 10.78 -8.66
CA ALA A 217 12.34 11.82 -7.77
C ALA A 217 12.03 13.23 -8.27
N VAL A 218 12.23 13.49 -9.58
CA VAL A 218 11.87 14.77 -10.20
C VAL A 218 10.37 15.00 -10.08
N ALA A 219 9.55 14.00 -10.42
CA ALA A 219 8.10 14.10 -10.29
C ALA A 219 7.66 14.35 -8.84
N GLN A 220 8.28 13.67 -7.86
CA GLN A 220 7.99 13.87 -6.44
C GLN A 220 8.21 15.32 -6.01
N ILE A 221 9.30 15.95 -6.44
CA ILE A 221 9.57 17.38 -6.19
C ILE A 221 8.49 18.24 -6.84
N LEU A 222 8.15 17.95 -8.10
CA LEU A 222 7.17 18.68 -8.89
C LEU A 222 5.71 18.50 -8.42
N THR A 223 5.41 17.55 -7.53
CA THR A 223 4.08 17.48 -6.89
C THR A 223 3.82 18.64 -5.95
N PHE A 224 4.85 19.29 -5.40
CA PHE A 224 4.73 20.27 -4.31
C PHE A 224 3.86 19.79 -3.13
N SER A 225 3.90 18.48 -2.85
CA SER A 225 3.18 17.84 -1.75
C SER A 225 4.13 17.30 -0.68
N GLY A 226 3.92 17.72 0.57
CA GLY A 226 4.71 17.27 1.71
C GLY A 226 4.46 15.81 2.09
N THR A 227 3.28 15.24 1.79
CA THR A 227 2.93 13.88 2.21
C THR A 227 3.85 12.81 1.65
N GLY A 228 4.26 12.93 0.38
CA GLY A 228 5.20 11.99 -0.24
C GLY A 228 6.60 12.06 0.39
N PHE A 229 7.08 13.27 0.71
CA PHE A 229 8.36 13.44 1.40
C PHE A 229 8.33 12.92 2.83
N LEU A 230 7.24 13.13 3.57
CA LEU A 230 7.03 12.55 4.90
C LEU A 230 7.05 11.01 4.84
N LEU A 231 6.42 10.41 3.81
CA LEU A 231 6.46 8.97 3.61
C LEU A 231 7.89 8.46 3.34
N LEU A 232 8.63 9.14 2.46
CA LEU A 232 10.03 8.81 2.18
C LEU A 232 10.89 8.92 3.43
N ALA A 233 10.73 9.98 4.22
CA ALA A 233 11.44 10.19 5.46
C ALA A 233 11.16 9.07 6.47
N ALA A 234 9.89 8.71 6.66
CA ALA A 234 9.50 7.60 7.53
C ALA A 234 10.04 6.25 7.04
N CYS A 235 10.24 6.07 5.72
CA CYS A 235 10.80 4.86 5.14
C CYS A 235 12.33 4.80 5.13
N ILE A 236 13.05 5.84 5.57
CA ILE A 236 14.53 5.84 5.61
C ILE A 236 15.09 4.60 6.31
N PRO A 237 14.63 4.17 7.50
CA PRO A 237 15.18 3.00 8.19
C PRO A 237 15.11 1.71 7.37
N VAL A 238 14.11 1.61 6.49
CA VAL A 238 13.87 0.42 5.66
C VAL A 238 14.63 0.48 4.34
N VAL A 239 14.79 1.69 3.79
CA VAL A 239 15.50 1.94 2.54
C VAL A 239 17.02 1.91 2.74
N LEU A 240 17.52 2.40 3.88
CA LEU A 240 18.95 2.58 4.14
C LEU A 240 19.80 1.31 3.95
N PRO A 241 19.39 0.11 4.41
CA PRO A 241 20.15 -1.13 4.19
C PRO A 241 20.27 -1.53 2.70
N HIS A 242 19.43 -0.99 1.84
CA HIS A 242 19.40 -1.31 0.40
C HIS A 242 20.28 -0.36 -0.44
N LEU A 243 20.78 0.72 0.15
CA LEU A 243 21.63 1.71 -0.53
C LEU A 243 23.11 1.32 -0.45
N LYS A 244 23.86 1.62 -1.53
CA LYS A 244 25.32 1.47 -1.52
C LYS A 244 25.94 2.55 -0.62
N PRO A 245 26.98 2.26 0.17
CA PRO A 245 27.64 3.27 1.02
C PRO A 245 28.08 4.53 0.27
N LYS A 246 28.50 4.39 -0.99
CA LYS A 246 28.86 5.53 -1.86
C LYS A 246 27.68 6.47 -2.13
N ILE A 247 26.47 5.92 -2.29
CA ILE A 247 25.25 6.72 -2.50
C ILE A 247 24.88 7.44 -1.20
N ILE A 248 25.02 6.78 -0.06
CA ILE A 248 24.79 7.39 1.25
C ILE A 248 25.78 8.54 1.47
N ALA A 249 27.06 8.31 1.21
CA ALA A 249 28.09 9.36 1.31
C ALA A 249 27.79 10.53 0.36
N ALA A 250 27.42 10.24 -0.89
CA ALA A 250 27.02 11.28 -1.84
C ALA A 250 25.78 12.06 -1.34
N ALA A 251 24.77 11.37 -0.80
CA ALA A 251 23.58 12.02 -0.24
C ALA A 251 23.91 12.89 0.97
N VAL A 252 24.82 12.45 1.85
CA VAL A 252 25.28 13.23 3.02
C VAL A 252 26.02 14.50 2.59
N VAL A 253 26.75 14.47 1.47
CA VAL A 253 27.45 15.66 0.94
C VAL A 253 26.49 16.55 0.14
N LEU A 254 25.61 15.97 -0.67
CA LEU A 254 24.68 16.70 -1.54
C LEU A 254 23.50 17.29 -0.78
N ALA A 255 23.04 16.67 0.31
CA ALA A 255 21.90 17.17 1.09
C ALA A 255 22.15 18.56 1.67
N PRO A 256 23.30 18.88 2.33
CA PRO A 256 23.63 20.24 2.75
C PRO A 256 23.64 21.23 1.59
N ILE A 257 24.18 20.84 0.43
CA ILE A 257 24.22 21.72 -0.76
C ILE A 257 22.79 22.00 -1.25
N ALA A 258 21.94 20.98 -1.32
CA ALA A 258 20.53 21.12 -1.68
C ALA A 258 19.75 21.99 -0.67
N VAL A 259 20.01 21.81 0.63
CA VAL A 259 19.46 22.62 1.72
C VAL A 259 19.89 24.09 1.58
N ILE A 260 21.18 24.36 1.38
CA ILE A 260 21.70 25.72 1.20
C ILE A 260 21.13 26.37 -0.06
N THR A 261 21.03 25.61 -1.16
CA THR A 261 20.43 26.11 -2.41
C THR A 261 18.94 26.40 -2.24
N ALA A 262 18.22 25.52 -1.55
CA ALA A 262 16.82 25.77 -1.21
C ALA A 262 16.67 27.02 -0.32
N ALA A 263 17.61 27.24 0.61
CA ALA A 263 17.65 28.44 1.43
C ALA A 263 17.80 29.71 0.62
N SER A 264 18.78 29.74 -0.28
CA SER A 264 19.06 30.93 -1.08
C SER A 264 17.94 31.26 -2.06
N MET A 265 17.14 30.26 -2.44
CA MET A 265 15.94 30.43 -3.28
C MET A 265 14.69 30.86 -2.51
N GLY A 266 14.77 31.08 -1.19
CA GLY A 266 13.60 31.43 -0.36
C GLY A 266 12.64 30.26 -0.14
N VAL A 267 13.04 29.02 -0.44
CA VAL A 267 12.22 27.83 -0.17
C VAL A 267 12.00 27.68 1.33
N PHE A 268 12.98 28.05 2.16
CA PHE A 268 12.81 28.02 3.62
C PHE A 268 11.74 28.98 4.11
N ASP A 269 11.53 30.14 3.49
CA ASP A 269 10.44 31.03 3.88
C ASP A 269 9.08 30.40 3.58
N ASN A 270 8.96 29.69 2.45
CA ASN A 270 7.76 28.94 2.10
C ASN A 270 7.53 27.73 3.01
N VAL A 271 8.62 27.04 3.40
CA VAL A 271 8.55 25.94 4.37
C VAL A 271 8.24 26.47 5.77
N ALA A 272 8.81 27.61 6.19
CA ALA A 272 8.56 28.24 7.48
C ALA A 272 7.10 28.69 7.60
N LYS A 273 6.56 29.35 6.57
CA LYS A 273 5.12 29.68 6.47
C LYS A 273 4.25 28.41 6.54
N ARG A 274 4.71 27.28 5.98
CA ARG A 274 4.03 25.99 6.11
C ARG A 274 4.19 25.33 7.47
N SER A 275 5.32 25.51 8.14
CA SER A 275 5.52 25.08 9.53
C SER A 275 4.58 25.84 10.47
N GLU A 276 4.36 27.14 10.21
CA GLU A 276 3.33 27.92 10.89
C GLU A 276 1.91 27.39 10.61
N ASP A 277 1.64 26.85 9.40
CA ASP A 277 0.35 26.20 9.15
C ASP A 277 0.13 25.01 10.10
N PHE A 278 1.14 24.22 10.48
CA PHE A 278 0.96 23.15 11.48
C PHE A 278 0.56 23.69 12.86
N ALA A 279 1.01 24.89 13.22
CA ALA A 279 0.68 25.56 14.48
C ALA A 279 -0.63 26.35 14.41
N ARG A 280 -1.08 26.74 13.21
CA ARG A 280 -2.32 27.50 13.02
C ARG A 280 -3.52 26.58 13.05
N ASP A 281 -4.31 26.70 14.12
CA ASP A 281 -5.59 26.03 14.26
C ASP A 281 -6.47 26.25 13.03
N GLY A 282 -7.03 25.16 12.52
CA GLY A 282 -7.91 25.20 11.36
C GLY A 282 -7.21 25.12 10.00
N SER A 283 -5.87 25.18 9.92
CA SER A 283 -5.17 24.94 8.66
C SER A 283 -5.29 23.47 8.20
N SER A 284 -5.14 23.23 6.90
CA SER A 284 -5.17 21.86 6.36
C SER A 284 -4.05 20.97 6.94
N ALA A 285 -2.85 21.52 7.17
CA ALA A 285 -1.73 20.76 7.74
C ALA A 285 -1.97 20.43 9.22
N ASN A 286 -2.43 21.39 10.02
CA ASN A 286 -2.76 21.20 11.42
C ASN A 286 -3.88 20.14 11.57
N GLN A 287 -4.96 20.25 10.81
CA GLN A 287 -6.08 19.30 10.87
C GLN A 287 -5.69 17.87 10.46
N ARG A 288 -4.75 17.72 9.52
CA ARG A 288 -4.29 16.41 9.03
C ARG A 288 -3.19 15.78 9.87
N PHE A 289 -2.42 16.52 10.67
CA PHE A 289 -1.23 15.96 11.34
C PHE A 289 -1.11 16.25 12.83
N VAL A 290 -1.82 17.25 13.36
CA VAL A 290 -1.67 17.69 14.76
C VAL A 290 -3.00 17.57 15.49
N ALA A 291 -4.03 18.27 15.04
CA ALA A 291 -5.32 18.36 15.74
C ALA A 291 -5.97 16.98 15.98
N GLN A 292 -5.85 16.05 15.04
CA GLN A 292 -6.38 14.70 15.21
C GLN A 292 -5.70 13.92 16.36
N TYR A 293 -4.40 14.14 16.59
CA TYR A 293 -3.67 13.50 17.68
C TYR A 293 -3.95 14.22 19.01
N ASP A 294 -4.03 15.55 19.01
CA ASP A 294 -4.41 16.31 20.21
C ASP A 294 -5.82 15.93 20.68
N PHE A 295 -6.75 15.82 19.75
CA PHE A 295 -8.10 15.33 20.02
C PHE A 295 -8.06 13.89 20.57
N ALA A 296 -7.25 13.02 19.96
CA ALA A 296 -7.11 11.64 20.42
C ALA A 296 -6.54 11.54 21.83
N ILE A 297 -5.46 12.26 22.13
CA ILE A 297 -4.81 12.26 23.44
C ILE A 297 -5.76 12.83 24.48
N LYS A 298 -6.44 13.95 24.17
CA LYS A 298 -7.42 14.57 25.07
C LYS A 298 -8.54 13.59 25.42
N ASN A 299 -9.12 12.92 24.43
CA ASN A 299 -10.21 11.98 24.68
C ASN A 299 -9.74 10.72 25.41
N LEU A 300 -8.62 10.12 24.98
CA LEU A 300 -8.05 8.92 25.59
C LEU A 300 -7.51 9.17 27.01
N SER A 301 -7.34 10.43 27.43
CA SER A 301 -7.04 10.76 28.82
C SER A 301 -8.21 10.47 29.77
N HIS A 302 -9.44 10.39 29.25
CA HIS A 302 -10.61 9.94 30.01
C HIS A 302 -10.69 8.42 30.03
N GLN A 303 -10.64 7.83 31.23
CA GLN A 303 -10.59 6.36 31.41
C GLN A 303 -11.75 5.62 30.72
N SER A 304 -12.95 6.19 30.72
CA SER A 304 -14.11 5.61 30.04
C SER A 304 -13.86 5.52 28.54
N VAL A 305 -13.47 6.63 27.90
CA VAL A 305 -13.20 6.70 26.46
C VAL A 305 -12.00 5.83 26.06
N ALA A 306 -10.97 5.74 26.89
CA ALA A 306 -9.84 4.86 26.63
C ALA A 306 -10.25 3.37 26.52
N LEU A 307 -11.26 2.96 27.29
CA LEU A 307 -11.76 1.58 27.32
C LEU A 307 -12.84 1.32 26.27
N THR A 308 -13.83 2.22 26.17
CA THR A 308 -15.04 2.00 25.34
C THR A 308 -15.06 2.78 24.04
N GLY A 309 -14.19 3.76 23.89
CA GLY A 309 -14.30 4.77 22.84
C GLY A 309 -15.49 5.71 23.03
N ILE A 310 -15.59 6.68 22.13
CA ILE A 310 -16.72 7.61 22.01
C ILE A 310 -17.88 7.03 21.17
N GLY A 311 -17.65 5.91 20.49
CA GLY A 311 -18.62 5.25 19.62
C GLY A 311 -18.38 5.47 18.12
N ALA A 312 -18.80 4.51 17.30
CA ALA A 312 -18.56 4.50 15.86
C ALA A 312 -19.28 5.66 15.14
N GLY A 313 -18.54 6.42 14.32
CA GLY A 313 -19.09 7.55 13.58
C GLY A 313 -19.42 8.77 14.44
N GLN A 314 -18.90 8.86 15.67
CA GLN A 314 -19.06 10.04 16.54
C GLN A 314 -17.92 11.05 16.39
N MET A 315 -16.95 10.76 15.53
CA MET A 315 -15.88 11.68 15.21
C MET A 315 -16.39 12.95 14.53
N PRO A 316 -15.91 14.15 14.93
CA PRO A 316 -16.26 15.39 14.25
C PRO A 316 -15.97 15.31 12.75
N GLU A 317 -16.95 15.67 11.93
CA GLU A 317 -16.80 15.79 10.49
C GLU A 317 -16.54 17.25 10.11
N GLY A 318 -15.65 17.46 9.14
CA GLY A 318 -15.33 18.79 8.66
C GLY A 318 -14.54 18.73 7.36
N PRO A 319 -14.60 19.78 6.52
CA PRO A 319 -14.05 19.78 5.16
C PRO A 319 -12.52 19.58 5.09
N ASN A 320 -11.81 19.72 6.20
CA ASN A 320 -10.35 19.57 6.26
C ASN A 320 -9.89 18.56 7.33
N ILE A 321 -10.83 17.92 8.04
CA ILE A 321 -10.52 16.98 9.12
C ILE A 321 -10.37 15.59 8.50
N VAL A 322 -9.14 15.07 8.52
CA VAL A 322 -8.85 13.70 8.09
C VAL A 322 -8.44 12.89 9.30
N TRP A 323 -9.28 11.93 9.65
CA TRP A 323 -8.97 11.01 10.74
C TRP A 323 -8.19 9.82 10.22
N THR A 324 -6.92 9.74 10.60
CA THR A 324 -6.09 8.56 10.35
C THR A 324 -6.69 7.33 11.04
N PRO A 325 -6.38 6.11 10.59
CA PRO A 325 -6.89 4.90 11.22
C PRO A 325 -6.39 4.80 12.66
N ALA A 326 -5.15 5.24 12.91
CA ALA A 326 -4.54 5.29 14.23
C ALA A 326 -5.41 6.08 15.22
N THR A 327 -5.77 7.33 14.88
CA THR A 327 -6.55 8.21 15.77
C THR A 327 -8.03 7.82 15.77
N LYS A 328 -8.63 7.56 14.61
CA LYS A 328 -10.05 7.23 14.49
C LYS A 328 -10.41 5.98 15.28
N VAL A 329 -9.67 4.89 15.06
CA VAL A 329 -9.98 3.61 15.69
C VAL A 329 -9.80 3.68 17.20
N ALA A 330 -8.69 4.28 17.66
CA ALA A 330 -8.40 4.38 19.08
C ALA A 330 -9.48 5.16 19.85
N ASN A 331 -10.02 6.23 19.25
CA ASN A 331 -11.05 7.03 19.89
C ASN A 331 -12.45 6.46 19.73
N GLU A 332 -12.83 5.97 18.55
CA GLU A 332 -14.20 5.48 18.31
C GLU A 332 -14.45 4.15 19.02
N TYR A 333 -13.43 3.28 19.12
CA TYR A 333 -13.57 1.92 19.65
C TYR A 333 -12.74 1.67 20.93
N GLY A 334 -11.97 2.65 21.41
CA GLY A 334 -11.09 2.47 22.56
C GLY A 334 -9.82 1.67 22.24
N ILE A 335 -8.89 1.63 23.19
CA ILE A 335 -7.55 1.05 23.01
C ILE A 335 -7.62 -0.48 22.90
N LEU A 336 -8.53 -1.14 23.63
CA LEU A 336 -8.62 -2.60 23.63
C LEU A 336 -9.17 -3.14 22.32
N VAL A 337 -10.36 -2.69 21.90
CA VAL A 337 -10.97 -3.11 20.64
C VAL A 337 -10.16 -2.57 19.45
N GLY A 338 -9.66 -1.33 19.55
CA GLY A 338 -8.74 -0.78 18.56
C GLY A 338 -7.44 -1.58 18.44
N GLY A 339 -6.90 -2.07 19.55
CA GLY A 339 -5.73 -2.95 19.57
C GLY A 339 -5.96 -4.25 18.79
N VAL A 340 -7.16 -4.85 18.91
CA VAL A 340 -7.54 -6.02 18.10
C VAL A 340 -7.61 -5.68 16.62
N PHE A 341 -8.15 -4.51 16.26
CA PHE A 341 -8.13 -4.03 14.89
C PHE A 341 -6.71 -3.88 14.35
N PHE A 342 -5.81 -3.22 15.08
CA PHE A 342 -4.41 -3.07 14.64
C PHE A 342 -3.69 -4.41 14.58
N ALA A 343 -3.98 -5.34 15.49
CA ALA A 343 -3.46 -6.71 15.42
C ALA A 343 -3.94 -7.42 14.14
N SER A 344 -5.21 -7.25 13.76
CA SER A 344 -5.76 -7.81 12.52
C SER A 344 -5.05 -7.22 11.28
N LEU A 345 -4.81 -5.91 11.27
CA LEU A 345 -4.15 -5.19 10.19
C LEU A 345 -2.68 -5.63 10.05
N LEU A 346 -1.93 -5.64 11.16
CA LEU A 346 -0.54 -6.06 11.19
C LEU A 346 -0.38 -7.54 10.84
N ALA A 347 -1.31 -8.39 11.29
CA ALA A 347 -1.35 -9.79 10.86
C ALA A 347 -1.60 -9.88 9.35
N ALA A 348 -2.55 -9.12 8.81
CA ALA A 348 -2.83 -9.14 7.37
C ALA A 348 -1.59 -8.72 6.54
N ILE A 349 -0.84 -7.69 6.96
CA ILE A 349 0.36 -7.23 6.24
C ILE A 349 1.53 -8.21 6.41
N PHE A 350 1.93 -8.47 7.66
CA PHE A 350 3.25 -9.03 7.97
C PHE A 350 3.21 -10.55 8.19
N ARG A 351 2.04 -11.14 8.43
CA ARG A 351 1.90 -12.60 8.49
C ARG A 351 1.88 -13.15 7.06
N GLY A 352 3.04 -13.54 6.56
CA GLY A 352 3.17 -14.12 5.23
C GLY A 352 4.53 -13.84 4.62
N SER A 353 4.56 -13.69 3.30
CA SER A 353 5.79 -13.47 2.55
C SER A 353 5.74 -12.18 1.72
N THR A 354 4.96 -11.20 2.16
CA THR A 354 5.00 -9.83 1.62
C THR A 354 6.35 -9.22 2.00
N PRO A 355 7.10 -8.64 1.05
CA PRO A 355 8.37 -7.99 1.38
C PRO A 355 8.16 -6.84 2.37
N PHE A 356 8.95 -6.84 3.45
CA PHE A 356 8.79 -5.90 4.56
C PHE A 356 8.77 -4.43 4.11
N ALA A 357 9.60 -4.05 3.13
CA ALA A 357 9.64 -2.68 2.62
C ALA A 357 8.31 -2.21 2.00
N VAL A 358 7.60 -3.10 1.28
CA VAL A 358 6.31 -2.79 0.68
C VAL A 358 5.25 -2.66 1.78
N GLY A 359 5.20 -3.65 2.68
CA GLY A 359 4.26 -3.65 3.80
C GLY A 359 4.44 -2.44 4.73
N TYR A 360 5.68 -2.09 5.05
CA TYR A 360 6.01 -0.94 5.90
C TYR A 360 5.61 0.39 5.26
N ALA A 361 5.98 0.63 4.00
CA ALA A 361 5.63 1.88 3.32
C ALA A 361 4.11 2.08 3.24
N LEU A 362 3.36 1.04 2.88
CA LEU A 362 1.90 1.10 2.80
C LEU A 362 1.25 1.20 4.18
N ALA A 363 1.80 0.55 5.20
CA ALA A 363 1.35 0.70 6.58
C ALA A 363 1.56 2.13 7.09
N VAL A 364 2.71 2.75 6.81
CA VAL A 364 2.97 4.14 7.20
C VAL A 364 2.03 5.10 6.47
N GLN A 365 1.88 4.93 5.15
CA GLN A 365 0.97 5.72 4.33
C GLN A 365 -0.47 5.66 4.89
N PHE A 366 -0.93 4.45 5.18
CA PHE A 366 -2.28 4.21 5.69
C PHE A 366 -2.45 4.69 7.13
N LEU A 367 -1.54 4.38 8.06
CA LEU A 367 -1.74 4.65 9.49
C LEU A 367 -1.50 6.10 9.91
N PHE A 368 -0.60 6.83 9.25
CA PHE A 368 -0.10 8.12 9.77
C PHE A 368 -0.26 9.29 8.81
N LEU A 369 -0.45 9.05 7.52
CA LEU A 369 -0.51 10.12 6.52
C LEU A 369 -1.96 10.40 6.12
N ASN A 370 -2.33 10.12 4.87
CA ASN A 370 -3.64 10.50 4.33
C ASN A 370 -4.64 9.34 4.34
N GLY A 371 -4.38 8.31 5.16
CA GLY A 371 -5.24 7.13 5.29
C GLY A 371 -6.51 7.45 6.06
N GLY A 372 -7.51 8.04 5.42
CA GLY A 372 -8.84 8.12 6.01
C GLY A 372 -9.34 6.70 6.35
N PHE A 373 -9.70 6.46 7.62
CA PHE A 373 -10.17 5.14 8.08
C PHE A 373 -11.36 4.60 7.27
N LEU A 374 -12.26 5.48 6.85
CA LEU A 374 -13.45 5.11 6.06
C LEU A 374 -13.31 5.44 4.57
N VAL A 375 -12.08 5.67 4.10
CA VAL A 375 -11.82 6.10 2.72
C VAL A 375 -11.33 4.90 1.90
N PRO A 376 -12.11 4.42 0.92
CA PRO A 376 -11.82 3.15 0.26
C PRO A 376 -10.51 3.09 -0.53
N VAL A 377 -10.15 4.15 -1.27
CA VAL A 377 -8.89 4.20 -2.02
C VAL A 377 -7.66 3.89 -1.15
N ASN A 378 -7.69 4.27 0.13
CA ASN A 378 -6.56 4.11 1.04
C ASN A 378 -6.32 2.65 1.39
N ILE A 379 -7.40 1.88 1.54
CA ILE A 379 -7.30 0.44 1.83
C ILE A 379 -7.10 -0.37 0.55
N PHE A 380 -7.65 0.09 -0.58
CA PHE A 380 -7.53 -0.62 -1.86
C PHE A 380 -6.07 -0.91 -2.24
N LEU A 381 -5.21 0.11 -2.28
CA LEU A 381 -3.80 -0.07 -2.64
C LEU A 381 -3.07 -0.98 -1.65
N PHE A 382 -3.38 -0.79 -0.36
CA PHE A 382 -2.84 -1.56 0.73
C PHE A 382 -3.17 -3.05 0.56
N ILE A 383 -4.42 -3.39 0.23
CA ILE A 383 -4.86 -4.77 0.02
C ILE A 383 -4.23 -5.38 -1.21
N MET A 384 -4.24 -4.67 -2.33
CA MET A 384 -3.73 -5.16 -3.61
C MET A 384 -2.25 -5.54 -3.56
N LEU A 385 -1.44 -4.79 -2.81
CA LEU A 385 0.01 -5.00 -2.78
C LEU A 385 0.51 -5.79 -1.57
N THR A 386 -0.28 -5.93 -0.49
CA THR A 386 0.22 -6.58 0.75
C THR A 386 -0.58 -7.78 1.22
N THR A 387 -1.91 -7.72 1.20
CA THR A 387 -2.74 -8.75 1.85
C THR A 387 -3.32 -9.73 0.85
N LEU A 388 -3.88 -9.22 -0.27
CA LEU A 388 -4.54 -10.02 -1.27
C LEU A 388 -3.54 -10.90 -2.00
N VAL A 389 -2.43 -10.36 -2.52
CA VAL A 389 -1.42 -11.15 -3.24
C VAL A 389 -0.20 -11.38 -2.35
N LYS A 390 0.04 -12.63 -1.96
CA LYS A 390 1.19 -13.03 -1.13
C LYS A 390 2.11 -13.99 -1.88
N ILE A 391 3.40 -13.94 -1.56
CA ILE A 391 4.34 -14.93 -2.06
C ILE A 391 4.03 -16.26 -1.36
N GLY A 392 3.68 -17.30 -2.12
CA GLY A 392 3.44 -18.63 -1.57
C GLY A 392 4.72 -19.19 -0.96
N ARG A 393 4.61 -19.84 0.20
CA ARG A 393 5.72 -20.67 0.69
C ARG A 393 5.93 -21.80 -0.31
N PRO A 394 7.18 -22.24 -0.57
CA PRO A 394 7.41 -23.46 -1.34
C PRO A 394 6.91 -24.66 -0.52
N SER A 395 5.60 -24.86 -0.46
CA SER A 395 5.00 -26.08 0.09
C SER A 395 5.03 -27.15 -0.98
N SER A 396 5.55 -28.31 -0.62
CA SER A 396 5.68 -29.53 -1.44
C SER A 396 4.32 -30.18 -1.78
N THR A 397 3.19 -29.54 -1.49
CA THR A 397 1.89 -30.21 -1.37
C THR A 397 0.70 -29.35 -1.84
N TRP A 398 0.78 -28.72 -3.02
CA TRP A 398 -0.47 -28.45 -3.77
C TRP A 398 -0.88 -29.76 -4.45
N SER A 399 -1.43 -30.68 -3.65
CA SER A 399 -2.10 -31.88 -4.14
C SER A 399 -3.37 -31.44 -4.87
N THR A 400 -3.26 -31.14 -6.15
CA THR A 400 -4.43 -30.97 -7.04
C THR A 400 -5.04 -32.31 -7.44
N GLY A 401 -4.79 -33.38 -6.68
CA GLY A 401 -5.43 -34.67 -6.86
C GLY A 401 -6.58 -34.84 -5.84
N PRO A 402 -7.71 -35.45 -6.22
CA PRO A 402 -8.60 -36.03 -5.22
C PRO A 402 -7.78 -36.97 -4.31
N PRO A 403 -8.14 -37.15 -3.04
CA PRO A 403 -7.51 -38.15 -2.19
C PRO A 403 -7.73 -39.52 -2.83
N GLN A 404 -6.79 -39.96 -3.66
CA GLN A 404 -6.70 -41.34 -4.07
C GLN A 404 -6.27 -42.08 -2.81
N GLY A 405 -7.30 -42.60 -2.12
CA GLY A 405 -7.10 -43.56 -1.06
C GLY A 405 -6.44 -44.78 -1.66
N ASP A 406 -5.16 -44.93 -1.36
CA ASP A 406 -4.56 -46.23 -1.17
C ASP A 406 -3.92 -46.21 0.22
N PRO A 407 -4.27 -47.14 1.12
CA PRO A 407 -3.58 -47.28 2.40
C PRO A 407 -2.13 -47.68 2.10
N VAL A 408 -1.22 -46.71 2.20
CA VAL A 408 0.21 -46.97 2.09
C VAL A 408 0.62 -47.76 3.33
N THR A 409 0.84 -49.05 3.13
CA THR A 409 1.56 -49.94 4.03
C THR A 409 2.85 -49.26 4.48
N ALA A 410 3.04 -49.22 5.80
CA ALA A 410 4.19 -48.60 6.45
C ALA A 410 5.51 -49.06 5.81
N PRO A 411 6.42 -48.14 5.42
CA PRO A 411 7.74 -48.52 4.93
C PRO A 411 8.50 -49.25 6.05
N GLN A 412 8.99 -50.44 5.73
CA GLN A 412 9.94 -51.17 6.57
C GLN A 412 11.19 -50.29 6.85
N PRO A 413 11.74 -50.33 8.07
CA PRO A 413 12.88 -49.50 8.44
C PRO A 413 14.12 -49.89 7.63
N HIS A 414 14.57 -48.99 6.75
CA HIS A 414 15.86 -49.13 6.09
C HIS A 414 16.99 -48.92 7.09
N SER A 415 17.92 -49.87 7.08
CA SER A 415 19.18 -49.82 7.83
C SER A 415 19.98 -48.55 7.50
N PRO A 416 20.67 -47.96 8.49
CA PRO A 416 21.42 -46.73 8.31
C PRO A 416 22.56 -46.94 7.30
N GLN A 417 22.49 -46.21 6.19
CA GLN A 417 23.62 -46.10 5.27
C GLN A 417 24.75 -45.31 5.93
N PRO A 418 26.02 -45.73 5.77
CA PRO A 418 27.15 -45.02 6.33
C PRO A 418 27.26 -43.63 5.67
N PHE A 419 27.47 -42.61 6.51
CA PHE A 419 27.70 -41.23 6.07
C PHE A 419 28.86 -41.18 5.07
N GLU A 420 28.54 -40.93 3.79
CA GLU A 420 29.52 -40.49 2.80
C GLU A 420 30.17 -39.20 3.31
N SER A 421 31.50 -39.22 3.39
CA SER A 421 32.29 -38.11 3.88
C SER A 421 32.03 -36.87 3.05
N LEU A 422 31.62 -35.80 3.72
CA LEU A 422 31.49 -34.45 3.20
C LEU A 422 32.71 -34.12 2.32
N SER A 423 32.43 -33.84 1.05
CA SER A 423 33.43 -33.47 0.05
C SER A 423 34.29 -32.32 0.55
N ASP A 424 35.60 -32.48 0.40
CA ASP A 424 36.65 -31.53 0.73
C ASP A 424 36.31 -30.11 0.22
N PRO A 425 36.21 -29.10 1.10
CA PRO A 425 35.96 -27.71 0.73
C PRO A 425 36.90 -27.16 -0.35
N ASP A 426 38.11 -27.72 -0.47
CA ASP A 426 39.08 -27.29 -1.48
C ASP A 426 38.73 -27.80 -2.89
N GLN A 427 38.04 -28.94 -3.03
CA GLN A 427 37.51 -29.38 -4.32
C GLN A 427 36.41 -28.45 -4.83
N GLU A 428 35.56 -27.95 -3.94
CA GLU A 428 34.47 -27.03 -4.33
C GLU A 428 35.03 -25.68 -4.81
N ARG A 429 36.07 -25.17 -4.13
CA ARG A 429 36.78 -23.93 -4.55
C ARG A 429 37.49 -24.10 -5.89
N GLN A 430 38.15 -25.22 -6.12
CA GLN A 430 38.81 -25.50 -7.41
C GLN A 430 37.80 -25.55 -8.55
N THR A 431 36.65 -26.21 -8.33
CA THR A 431 35.58 -26.35 -9.32
C THR A 431 34.97 -24.99 -9.69
N LEU A 432 34.74 -24.12 -8.70
CA LEU A 432 34.24 -22.76 -8.92
C LEU A 432 35.24 -21.88 -9.68
N SER A 433 36.53 -21.96 -9.34
CA SER A 433 37.58 -21.20 -10.02
C SER A 433 37.70 -21.57 -11.50
N ARG A 434 37.54 -22.86 -11.83
CA ARG A 434 37.59 -23.38 -13.20
C ARG A 434 36.42 -22.88 -14.04
N ARG A 435 35.20 -22.92 -13.48
CA ARG A 435 33.99 -22.39 -14.14
C ARG A 435 34.08 -20.89 -14.43
N PHE A 436 34.75 -20.13 -13.58
CA PHE A 436 34.97 -18.69 -13.79
C PHE A 436 35.92 -18.42 -14.96
N ARG A 437 37.03 -19.16 -15.05
CA ARG A 437 37.98 -19.05 -16.18
C ARG A 437 37.36 -19.45 -17.51
N GLU A 438 36.57 -20.53 -17.53
CA GLU A 438 35.87 -20.99 -18.74
C GLU A 438 34.81 -20.00 -19.23
N ARG A 439 34.16 -19.24 -18.34
CA ARG A 439 33.24 -18.16 -18.73
C ARG A 439 33.97 -16.94 -19.25
N ALA A 440 35.10 -16.56 -18.65
CA ALA A 440 35.90 -15.44 -19.12
C ALA A 440 36.55 -15.68 -20.49
N ALA A 441 36.85 -16.94 -20.83
CA ALA A 441 37.39 -17.30 -22.15
C ALA A 441 36.33 -17.38 -23.27
N ARG A 442 35.03 -17.34 -22.92
CA ARG A 442 33.92 -17.39 -23.88
C ARG A 442 33.26 -16.02 -24.13
N ALA A 443 33.68 -14.99 -23.39
CA ALA A 443 33.27 -13.60 -23.55
C ALA A 443 34.42 -12.83 -24.19
#